data_AF-A0A4Y9ZTU8-F1
#
_entry.id   AF-A0A4Y9ZTU8-F1
#
_cell.length_a   1.000
_cell.length_b   1.000
_cell.length_c   1.000
_cell.angle_alpha   90.00
_cell.angle_beta   90.00
_cell.angle_gamma   90.00
#
_symmetry.space_group_name_H-M   'P 1'
#
loop_
_entity.id
_entity.type
_entity.pdbx_description
1 polymer ?
#
loop_
_entity_poly.entity_id
_entity_poly.type
_entity_poly.pdbx_seq_one_letter_code
_entity_poly.pdbx_strand_id
1 'polypeptide(L)'
;LPCATMDDAAALRKVVEHFGAHTNQLRIGGEAVLSSFGGEGCAFGAAGWKAVSDGTRFVPGFFGDVHAWVGWDGIGGGFNWNAAWPANNTDITWDSDDTWMRALDAAGGSKTYMAPVSPWFFTHFGKDTFNKNFLYRGDDWLLSTRWEMLISHRDKLDIVQVVSWNDFGESHYVGPVEGVLPQGSEAWVEGYQHLGWLEMMQYHIQAFKTGSYPDIKKDQAFLWARLFPRDAGAPTDDTGKPDHWDWTDDYLWSEVHLTEAATVTLFCSPSDPTSVMNSTNTQDLPKGMSRMKLALVDPQHNMKANSSGQAGDGKCALGAEVWRGGSRVLSVQPGDMRFGVGNGRGGGGNGTVDRYNFNAFVANSG
;
A
#
# COMPACT_ATOMS: atom_id res chain seq x y z
N LEU A 1 -10.63 16.03 -16.85
CA LEU A 1 -10.31 17.32 -17.49
C LEU A 1 -10.68 17.22 -18.96
N PRO A 2 -11.28 18.24 -19.59
CA PRO A 2 -11.50 18.20 -21.04
C PRO A 2 -10.15 18.18 -21.76
N CYS A 3 -10.04 17.40 -22.84
CA CYS A 3 -8.80 17.26 -23.62
C CYS A 3 -9.06 16.87 -25.08
N ALA A 4 -10.15 17.38 -25.65
CA ALA A 4 -10.58 17.05 -27.00
C ALA A 4 -9.98 18.00 -28.05
N THR A 5 -9.74 19.25 -27.69
CA THR A 5 -9.39 20.33 -28.61
C THR A 5 -8.15 21.11 -28.17
N MET A 6 -7.61 21.96 -29.05
CA MET A 6 -6.53 22.87 -28.68
C MET A 6 -6.96 23.97 -27.71
N ASP A 7 -8.26 24.30 -27.65
CA ASP A 7 -8.79 25.21 -26.63
C ASP A 7 -8.71 24.58 -25.23
N ASP A 8 -8.95 23.26 -25.13
CA ASP A 8 -8.75 22.51 -23.88
C ASP A 8 -7.27 22.52 -23.47
N ALA A 9 -6.36 22.30 -24.42
CA ALA A 9 -4.92 22.39 -24.17
C ALA A 9 -4.52 23.79 -23.68
N ALA A 10 -5.05 24.86 -24.30
CA ALA A 10 -4.81 26.23 -23.86
C ALA A 10 -5.37 26.50 -22.45
N ALA A 11 -6.52 25.93 -22.09
CA ALA A 11 -7.08 26.04 -20.75
C ALA A 11 -6.22 25.31 -19.71
N LEU A 12 -5.76 24.10 -20.01
CA LEU A 12 -4.84 23.35 -19.14
C LEU A 12 -3.50 24.07 -18.97
N ARG A 13 -2.94 24.61 -20.06
CA ARG A 13 -1.70 25.40 -20.00
C ARG A 13 -1.80 26.56 -19.01
N LYS A 14 -2.93 27.27 -18.97
CA LYS A 14 -3.13 28.36 -17.98
C LYS A 14 -3.04 27.87 -16.54
N VAL A 15 -3.54 26.66 -16.26
CA VAL A 15 -3.41 26.03 -14.93
C VAL A 15 -1.94 25.72 -14.64
N VAL A 16 -1.23 25.13 -15.61
CA VAL A 16 0.19 24.80 -15.50
C VAL A 16 1.03 26.06 -15.26
N GLU A 17 0.83 27.13 -16.01
CA GLU A 17 1.57 28.39 -15.87
C GLU A 17 1.30 29.06 -14.51
N HIS A 18 0.06 29.04 -14.05
CA HIS A 18 -0.33 29.63 -12.76
C HIS A 18 0.38 28.96 -11.59
N PHE A 19 0.34 27.62 -11.52
CA PHE A 19 0.94 26.88 -10.40
C PHE A 19 2.44 26.63 -10.59
N GLY A 20 2.91 26.52 -11.83
CA GLY A 20 4.31 26.28 -12.16
C GLY A 20 5.24 27.41 -11.70
N ALA A 21 4.73 28.63 -11.53
CA ALA A 21 5.48 29.78 -11.03
C ALA A 21 5.59 29.83 -9.48
N HIS A 22 4.87 28.97 -8.76
CA HIS A 22 4.84 29.02 -7.30
C HIS A 22 6.17 28.58 -6.67
N THR A 23 6.58 29.18 -5.54
CA THR A 23 7.86 28.88 -4.88
C THR A 23 7.93 27.48 -4.28
N ASN A 24 6.78 26.88 -3.97
CA ASN A 24 6.67 25.52 -3.45
C ASN A 24 6.54 24.47 -4.56
N GLN A 25 6.68 24.85 -5.83
CA GLN A 25 6.61 23.91 -6.95
C GLN A 25 7.87 23.02 -6.98
N LEU A 26 7.68 21.71 -7.12
CA LEU A 26 8.78 20.79 -7.38
C LEU A 26 9.45 21.16 -8.70
N ARG A 27 10.79 21.26 -8.69
CA ARG A 27 11.59 21.57 -9.88
C ARG A 27 12.72 20.57 -10.06
N ILE A 28 12.98 20.19 -11.32
CA ILE A 28 14.15 19.39 -11.74
C ILE A 28 14.86 20.16 -12.83
N GLY A 29 16.18 20.37 -12.68
CA GLY A 29 16.96 21.15 -13.65
C GLY A 29 16.46 22.59 -13.84
N GLY A 30 15.75 23.15 -12.84
CA GLY A 30 15.13 24.48 -12.90
C GLY A 30 13.71 24.50 -13.51
N GLU A 31 13.26 23.41 -14.12
CA GLU A 31 11.94 23.29 -14.74
C GLU A 31 10.90 22.83 -13.72
N ALA A 32 9.69 23.42 -13.75
CA ALA A 32 8.59 22.93 -12.94
C ALA A 32 8.20 21.51 -13.39
N VAL A 33 8.03 20.59 -12.44
CA VAL A 33 7.56 19.23 -12.75
C VAL A 33 6.05 19.27 -12.97
N LEU A 34 5.61 18.68 -14.09
CA LEU A 34 4.20 18.44 -14.41
C LEU A 34 4.01 16.92 -14.53
N SER A 35 2.93 16.37 -13.98
CA SER A 35 2.54 14.98 -14.20
C SER A 35 1.04 14.88 -14.47
N SER A 36 0.62 13.72 -14.97
CA SER A 36 -0.78 13.37 -15.17
C SER A 36 -1.01 11.91 -14.76
N PHE A 37 -2.26 11.56 -14.47
CA PHE A 37 -2.69 10.18 -14.34
C PHE A 37 -3.52 9.84 -15.57
N GLY A 38 -2.93 9.10 -16.50
CA GLY A 38 -3.43 8.94 -17.85
C GLY A 38 -3.29 10.21 -18.70
N GLY A 39 -3.92 10.19 -19.88
CA GLY A 39 -3.92 11.29 -20.84
C GLY A 39 -3.45 10.90 -22.24
N GLU A 40 -2.91 9.70 -22.41
CA GLU A 40 -2.48 9.11 -23.68
C GLU A 40 -3.60 9.08 -24.74
N GLY A 41 -4.86 8.95 -24.30
CA GLY A 41 -6.05 8.92 -25.16
C GLY A 41 -6.69 10.28 -25.44
N CYS A 42 -6.09 11.39 -24.97
CA CYS A 42 -6.64 12.72 -25.22
C CYS A 42 -6.64 13.06 -26.72
N ALA A 43 -7.77 13.55 -27.24
CA ALA A 43 -7.95 13.73 -28.68
C ALA A 43 -7.09 14.87 -29.27
N PHE A 44 -6.65 15.84 -28.45
CA PHE A 44 -5.66 16.83 -28.90
C PHE A 44 -4.25 16.23 -29.17
N GLY A 45 -4.04 14.96 -28.80
CA GLY A 45 -2.83 14.18 -29.04
C GLY A 45 -1.52 14.79 -28.55
N ALA A 46 -0.42 14.38 -29.18
CA ALA A 46 0.94 14.84 -28.87
C ALA A 46 1.08 16.37 -28.96
N ALA A 47 0.45 17.01 -29.95
CA ALA A 47 0.53 18.45 -30.13
C ALA A 47 -0.13 19.23 -28.99
N GLY A 48 -1.27 18.74 -28.48
CA GLY A 48 -1.93 19.31 -27.31
C GLY A 48 -1.09 19.14 -26.04
N TRP A 49 -0.55 17.94 -25.79
CA TRP A 49 0.34 17.71 -24.65
C TRP A 49 1.59 18.59 -24.70
N LYS A 50 2.24 18.72 -25.86
CA LYS A 50 3.36 19.66 -26.06
C LYS A 50 2.98 21.09 -25.69
N ALA A 51 1.79 21.54 -26.08
CA ALA A 51 1.32 22.89 -25.77
C ALA A 51 1.06 23.10 -24.27
N VAL A 52 0.53 22.07 -23.59
CA VAL A 52 0.27 22.07 -22.15
C VAL A 52 1.57 22.05 -21.34
N SER A 53 2.54 21.26 -21.76
CA SER A 53 3.79 21.01 -21.03
C SER A 53 4.93 21.98 -21.33
N ASP A 54 4.70 22.97 -22.19
CA ASP A 54 5.72 23.93 -22.61
C ASP A 54 6.36 24.65 -21.41
N GLY A 55 7.69 24.60 -21.31
CA GLY A 55 8.45 25.14 -20.17
C GLY A 55 8.42 24.30 -18.89
N THR A 56 7.92 23.05 -18.96
CA THR A 56 7.88 22.12 -17.81
C THR A 56 8.67 20.84 -18.08
N ARG A 57 9.09 20.19 -17.00
CA ARG A 57 9.52 18.79 -17.00
C ARG A 57 8.27 17.91 -16.90
N PHE A 58 7.68 17.55 -18.05
CA PHE A 58 6.47 16.73 -18.07
C PHE A 58 6.78 15.24 -17.98
N VAL A 59 6.28 14.62 -16.90
CA VAL A 59 6.49 13.23 -16.52
C VAL A 59 5.10 12.56 -16.40
N PRO A 60 4.44 12.22 -17.53
CA PRO A 60 3.11 11.64 -17.50
C PRO A 60 3.10 10.23 -16.93
N GLY A 61 2.02 9.91 -16.22
CA GLY A 61 1.62 8.54 -15.90
C GLY A 61 0.67 7.98 -16.96
N PHE A 62 1.12 7.95 -18.21
CA PHE A 62 0.34 7.37 -19.31
C PHE A 62 0.32 5.84 -19.21
N PHE A 63 -0.84 5.24 -19.47
CA PHE A 63 -0.99 3.80 -19.43
C PHE A 63 -0.61 3.14 -20.76
N GLY A 64 -0.28 1.85 -20.69
CA GLY A 64 0.09 1.04 -21.85
C GLY A 64 1.59 1.05 -22.16
N ASP A 65 1.92 0.82 -23.42
CA ASP A 65 3.30 0.73 -23.88
C ASP A 65 3.96 2.12 -23.94
N VAL A 66 5.00 2.32 -23.14
CA VAL A 66 5.81 3.54 -23.09
C VAL A 66 6.36 3.94 -24.46
N HIS A 67 6.69 2.97 -25.33
CA HIS A 67 7.21 3.25 -26.67
C HIS A 67 6.20 4.00 -27.57
N ALA A 68 4.90 3.94 -27.28
CA ALA A 68 3.87 4.58 -28.08
C ALA A 68 3.87 6.12 -27.94
N TRP A 69 4.38 6.66 -26.84
CA TRP A 69 4.28 8.09 -26.52
C TRP A 69 5.59 8.73 -26.05
N VAL A 70 6.59 7.96 -25.64
CA VAL A 70 7.84 8.51 -25.08
C VAL A 70 8.61 9.43 -26.05
N GLY A 71 8.43 9.21 -27.35
CA GLY A 71 9.03 10.03 -28.42
C GLY A 71 8.25 11.29 -28.77
N TRP A 72 7.11 11.57 -28.13
CA TRP A 72 6.37 12.80 -28.38
C TRP A 72 7.14 14.02 -27.89
N ASP A 73 7.07 15.11 -28.67
CA ASP A 73 7.60 16.40 -28.25
C ASP A 73 6.95 16.86 -26.94
N GLY A 74 7.76 17.43 -26.04
CA GLY A 74 7.29 17.90 -24.73
C GLY A 74 7.27 16.83 -23.64
N ILE A 75 7.51 15.55 -23.97
CA ILE A 75 7.67 14.49 -22.96
C ILE A 75 9.07 14.55 -22.35
N GLY A 76 9.12 14.99 -21.10
CA GLY A 76 10.35 15.14 -20.31
C GLY A 76 10.69 13.93 -19.43
N GLY A 77 9.83 12.91 -19.38
CA GLY A 77 9.99 11.72 -18.55
C GLY A 77 8.81 10.76 -18.61
N GLY A 78 8.75 9.80 -17.69
CA GLY A 78 7.61 8.89 -17.51
C GLY A 78 7.42 8.49 -16.05
N PHE A 79 6.16 8.38 -15.62
CA PHE A 79 5.76 7.86 -14.32
C PHE A 79 5.07 6.51 -14.49
N ASN A 80 5.74 5.43 -14.10
CA ASN A 80 5.20 4.08 -14.26
C ASN A 80 4.28 3.71 -13.09
N TRP A 81 3.07 4.28 -13.00
CA TRP A 81 2.17 4.06 -11.86
C TRP A 81 1.93 2.56 -11.55
N ASN A 82 1.79 1.72 -12.59
CA ASN A 82 1.54 0.28 -12.44
C ASN A 82 2.70 -0.48 -11.78
N ALA A 83 3.90 0.08 -11.68
CA ALA A 83 5.02 -0.54 -10.97
C ALA A 83 4.94 -0.39 -9.44
N ALA A 84 3.88 0.22 -8.88
CA ALA A 84 3.69 0.28 -7.42
C ALA A 84 3.37 -1.10 -6.82
N TRP A 85 2.75 -1.99 -7.61
CA TRP A 85 2.31 -3.32 -7.18
C TRP A 85 2.67 -4.40 -8.21
N PRO A 86 2.68 -5.68 -7.83
CA PRO A 86 2.78 -6.78 -8.78
C PRO A 86 1.57 -6.82 -9.72
N ALA A 87 1.82 -6.98 -11.02
CA ALA A 87 0.75 -7.10 -12.02
C ALA A 87 0.03 -8.46 -11.99
N ASN A 88 0.62 -9.46 -11.33
CA ASN A 88 0.12 -10.84 -11.23
C ASN A 88 0.28 -11.34 -9.79
N ASN A 89 -0.16 -12.58 -9.52
CA ASN A 89 0.10 -13.29 -8.26
C ASN A 89 1.58 -13.71 -8.12
N THR A 90 2.48 -12.73 -8.05
CA THR A 90 3.92 -12.88 -7.87
C THR A 90 4.46 -11.81 -6.94
N ASP A 91 5.69 -11.95 -6.47
CA ASP A 91 6.40 -10.85 -5.82
C ASP A 91 6.65 -9.70 -6.81
N ILE A 92 6.78 -8.48 -6.28
CA ILE A 92 7.18 -7.32 -7.07
C ILE A 92 8.62 -7.52 -7.58
N THR A 93 8.91 -7.06 -8.80
CA THR A 93 10.25 -7.14 -9.39
C THR A 93 10.68 -5.78 -9.95
N TRP A 94 11.95 -5.69 -10.35
CA TRP A 94 12.51 -4.50 -11.00
C TRP A 94 12.23 -4.44 -12.51
N ASP A 95 11.68 -5.50 -13.11
CA ASP A 95 11.65 -5.66 -14.57
C ASP A 95 10.82 -4.58 -15.27
N SER A 96 9.71 -4.17 -14.65
CA SER A 96 8.84 -3.09 -15.16
C SER A 96 9.58 -1.75 -15.17
N ASP A 97 10.29 -1.43 -14.09
CA ASP A 97 11.12 -0.22 -14.00
C ASP A 97 12.24 -0.22 -15.04
N ASP A 98 12.98 -1.34 -15.16
CA ASP A 98 14.08 -1.46 -16.13
C ASP A 98 13.58 -1.31 -17.57
N THR A 99 12.41 -1.87 -17.89
CA THR A 99 11.78 -1.75 -19.20
C THR A 99 11.45 -0.29 -19.51
N TRP A 100 10.84 0.43 -18.57
CA TRP A 100 10.47 1.83 -18.74
C TRP A 100 11.69 2.75 -18.86
N MET A 101 12.70 2.56 -18.00
CA MET A 101 13.94 3.33 -18.07
C MET A 101 14.65 3.13 -19.42
N ARG A 102 14.75 1.89 -19.91
CA ARG A 102 15.35 1.62 -21.23
C ARG A 102 14.59 2.31 -22.37
N ALA A 103 13.27 2.36 -22.30
CA ALA A 103 12.46 3.06 -23.30
C ALA A 103 12.67 4.58 -23.24
N LEU A 104 12.78 5.15 -22.04
CA LEU A 104 13.09 6.56 -21.83
C LEU A 104 14.51 6.89 -22.36
N ASP A 105 15.50 6.08 -22.03
CA ASP A 105 16.88 6.24 -22.50
C ASP A 105 16.97 6.16 -24.04
N ALA A 106 16.29 5.18 -24.64
CA ALA A 106 16.27 4.98 -26.09
C ALA A 106 15.61 6.14 -26.85
N ALA A 107 14.66 6.84 -26.22
CA ALA A 107 14.01 8.01 -26.80
C ALA A 107 14.89 9.27 -26.77
N GLY A 108 16.00 9.25 -26.02
CA GLY A 108 17.00 10.32 -25.98
C GLY A 108 16.53 11.58 -25.23
N GLY A 109 17.47 12.50 -25.02
CA GLY A 109 17.29 13.59 -24.06
C GLY A 109 17.33 13.07 -22.62
N SER A 110 17.77 13.87 -21.66
CA SER A 110 17.84 13.46 -20.25
C SER A 110 16.42 13.31 -19.68
N LYS A 111 15.73 12.21 -20.00
CA LYS A 111 14.34 11.96 -19.59
C LYS A 111 14.29 11.46 -18.14
N THR A 112 13.33 11.99 -17.39
CA THR A 112 13.13 11.67 -15.98
C THR A 112 12.36 10.37 -15.82
N TYR A 113 12.87 9.45 -15.00
CA TYR A 113 12.07 8.31 -14.54
C TYR A 113 11.54 8.58 -13.12
N MET A 114 10.22 8.51 -12.97
CA MET A 114 9.55 8.59 -11.68
C MET A 114 9.06 7.19 -11.30
N ALA A 115 9.69 6.60 -10.29
CA ALA A 115 9.33 5.28 -9.80
C ALA A 115 8.22 5.38 -8.75
N PRO A 116 7.17 4.54 -8.80
CA PRO A 116 6.19 4.50 -7.74
C PRO A 116 6.64 3.60 -6.58
N VAL A 117 6.10 3.88 -5.40
CA VAL A 117 6.08 2.98 -4.24
C VAL A 117 4.74 3.11 -3.53
N SER A 118 4.16 1.99 -3.13
CA SER A 118 2.85 1.96 -2.49
C SER A 118 2.75 0.79 -1.52
N PRO A 119 1.94 0.90 -0.45
CA PRO A 119 1.60 -0.25 0.37
C PRO A 119 0.53 -1.11 -0.33
N TRP A 120 -0.71 -1.03 0.14
CA TRP A 120 -1.77 -1.99 -0.12
C TRP A 120 -2.77 -1.45 -1.12
N PHE A 121 -3.28 -2.27 -2.03
CA PHE A 121 -4.35 -1.86 -2.96
C PHE A 121 -5.55 -2.78 -2.81
N PHE A 122 -6.70 -2.18 -2.49
CA PHE A 122 -7.98 -2.85 -2.46
C PHE A 122 -9.10 -1.85 -2.70
N THR A 123 -10.03 -2.21 -3.56
CA THR A 123 -11.24 -1.43 -3.85
C THR A 123 -12.44 -2.36 -3.92
N HIS A 124 -13.61 -1.86 -3.52
CA HIS A 124 -14.84 -2.65 -3.43
C HIS A 124 -16.09 -1.83 -3.84
N PHE A 125 -15.97 -1.09 -4.93
CA PHE A 125 -17.06 -0.34 -5.52
C PHE A 125 -17.92 -1.24 -6.41
N GLY A 126 -19.22 -1.32 -6.09
CA GLY A 126 -20.22 -2.06 -6.87
C GLY A 126 -20.43 -1.52 -8.29
N LYS A 127 -21.09 -2.33 -9.12
CA LYS A 127 -21.32 -2.06 -10.55
C LYS A 127 -22.05 -0.74 -10.82
N ASP A 128 -22.95 -0.34 -9.91
CA ASP A 128 -23.74 0.88 -10.03
C ASP A 128 -22.99 2.15 -9.56
N THR A 129 -21.72 2.01 -9.16
CA THR A 129 -20.85 3.11 -8.73
C THR A 129 -19.63 3.22 -9.65
N PHE A 130 -18.43 2.91 -9.17
CA PHE A 130 -17.19 2.96 -9.96
C PHE A 130 -16.88 1.63 -10.67
N ASN A 131 -17.61 0.55 -10.37
CA ASN A 131 -17.38 -0.79 -10.92
C ASN A 131 -15.91 -1.24 -10.77
N LYS A 132 -15.39 -1.12 -9.55
CA LYS A 132 -14.00 -1.41 -9.19
C LYS A 132 -13.97 -2.32 -7.96
N ASN A 133 -13.86 -3.62 -8.18
CA ASN A 133 -13.87 -4.63 -7.12
C ASN A 133 -12.70 -5.62 -7.29
N PHE A 134 -11.51 -5.24 -6.82
CA PHE A 134 -10.29 -6.04 -6.99
C PHE A 134 -9.20 -5.64 -5.99
N LEU A 135 -8.14 -6.44 -5.93
CA LEU A 135 -6.91 -6.11 -5.20
C LEU A 135 -5.66 -6.37 -6.04
N TYR A 136 -4.57 -5.72 -5.67
CA TYR A 136 -3.22 -6.15 -6.03
C TYR A 136 -2.59 -6.91 -4.86
N ARG A 137 -1.65 -7.80 -5.15
CA ARG A 137 -0.95 -8.58 -4.14
C ARG A 137 -0.08 -7.69 -3.27
N GLY A 138 -0.48 -7.50 -2.00
CA GLY A 138 0.26 -6.73 -0.98
C GLY A 138 1.13 -7.58 -0.02
N ASP A 139 1.22 -8.88 -0.29
CA ASP A 139 1.88 -9.87 0.55
C ASP A 139 3.42 -9.82 0.47
N ASP A 140 4.10 -10.63 1.30
CA ASP A 140 5.56 -10.77 1.37
C ASP A 140 6.30 -9.44 1.50
N TRP A 141 5.78 -8.61 2.41
CA TRP A 141 6.33 -7.30 2.77
C TRP A 141 6.50 -6.36 1.59
N LEU A 142 5.51 -6.32 0.68
CA LEU A 142 5.52 -5.51 -0.54
C LEU A 142 6.16 -4.12 -0.36
N LEU A 143 5.69 -3.33 0.61
CA LEU A 143 6.16 -1.95 0.80
C LEU A 143 7.68 -1.89 1.10
N SER A 144 8.16 -2.70 2.04
CA SER A 144 9.57 -2.75 2.42
C SER A 144 10.43 -3.31 1.30
N THR A 145 9.95 -4.37 0.64
CA THR A 145 10.61 -5.00 -0.51
C THR A 145 10.77 -4.01 -1.65
N ARG A 146 9.71 -3.24 -1.96
CA ARG A 146 9.75 -2.20 -2.99
C ARG A 146 10.73 -1.09 -2.62
N TRP A 147 10.73 -0.62 -1.38
CA TRP A 147 11.71 0.38 -0.93
C TRP A 147 13.16 -0.10 -1.06
N GLU A 148 13.46 -1.33 -0.65
CA GLU A 148 14.80 -1.93 -0.83
C GLU A 148 15.22 -2.02 -2.30
N MET A 149 14.29 -2.36 -3.20
CA MET A 149 14.55 -2.32 -4.65
C MET A 149 14.88 -0.91 -5.13
N LEU A 150 14.13 0.10 -4.69
CA LEU A 150 14.40 1.50 -5.06
C LEU A 150 15.73 1.99 -4.51
N ILE A 151 16.09 1.62 -3.27
CA ILE A 151 17.36 1.98 -2.64
C ILE A 151 18.54 1.34 -3.39
N SER A 152 18.44 0.06 -3.74
CA SER A 152 19.49 -0.63 -4.51
C SER A 152 19.69 -0.08 -5.93
N HIS A 153 18.69 0.62 -6.47
CA HIS A 153 18.72 1.27 -7.79
C HIS A 153 18.73 2.79 -7.71
N ARG A 154 18.99 3.38 -6.54
CA ARG A 154 18.85 4.82 -6.30
C ARG A 154 19.62 5.71 -7.28
N ASP A 155 20.74 5.23 -7.78
CA ASP A 155 21.59 5.98 -8.72
C ASP A 155 21.00 6.05 -10.14
N LYS A 156 19.92 5.32 -10.40
CA LYS A 156 19.15 5.33 -11.66
C LYS A 156 17.83 6.10 -11.55
N LEU A 157 17.48 6.60 -10.37
CA LEU A 157 16.16 7.15 -10.08
C LEU A 157 16.23 8.66 -9.86
N ASP A 158 15.40 9.41 -10.59
CA ASP A 158 15.28 10.86 -10.41
C ASP A 158 14.26 11.21 -9.31
N ILE A 159 13.13 10.50 -9.29
CA ILE A 159 12.01 10.73 -8.37
C ILE A 159 11.46 9.38 -7.91
N VAL A 160 11.10 9.31 -6.63
CA VAL A 160 10.21 8.27 -6.10
C VAL A 160 8.91 8.93 -5.68
N GLN A 161 7.78 8.46 -6.21
CA GLN A 161 6.45 8.91 -5.81
C GLN A 161 5.81 7.88 -4.87
N VAL A 162 5.47 8.32 -3.65
CA VAL A 162 4.60 7.55 -2.76
C VAL A 162 3.17 7.66 -3.26
N VAL A 163 2.59 6.52 -3.65
CA VAL A 163 1.22 6.38 -4.11
C VAL A 163 0.43 5.72 -2.97
N SER A 164 -0.47 6.39 -2.28
CA SER A 164 -0.85 7.80 -2.38
C SER A 164 -0.92 8.44 -0.98
N TRP A 165 -1.09 9.75 -0.93
CA TRP A 165 -1.39 10.42 0.34
C TRP A 165 -2.79 10.05 0.86
N ASN A 166 -3.82 10.08 0.00
CA ASN A 166 -5.21 10.06 0.43
C ASN A 166 -6.19 9.40 -0.56
N ASP A 167 -5.74 8.45 -1.38
CA ASP A 167 -6.68 7.64 -2.17
C ASP A 167 -7.31 6.57 -1.27
N PHE A 168 -8.34 6.99 -0.53
CA PHE A 168 -9.00 6.16 0.47
C PHE A 168 -9.78 5.01 -0.17
N GLY A 169 -10.48 5.29 -1.29
CA GLY A 169 -11.32 4.29 -1.96
C GLY A 169 -10.53 3.09 -2.49
N GLU A 170 -9.26 3.29 -2.86
CA GLU A 170 -8.37 2.24 -3.36
C GLU A 170 -7.38 1.71 -2.31
N SER A 171 -7.56 2.08 -1.03
CA SER A 171 -6.85 1.55 0.14
C SER A 171 -5.33 1.75 0.20
N HIS A 172 -4.74 2.50 -0.73
CA HIS A 172 -3.28 2.70 -0.79
C HIS A 172 -2.80 4.03 -0.19
N TYR A 173 -3.65 4.68 0.59
CA TYR A 173 -3.31 5.90 1.31
C TYR A 173 -2.32 5.63 2.44
N VAL A 174 -1.48 6.64 2.73
CA VAL A 174 -0.59 6.65 3.91
C VAL A 174 -0.83 7.86 4.81
N GLY A 175 -1.59 8.84 4.35
CA GLY A 175 -1.99 10.00 5.13
C GLY A 175 -3.12 9.69 6.12
N PRO A 176 -3.39 10.63 7.05
CA PRO A 176 -4.51 10.48 7.97
C PRO A 176 -5.83 10.47 7.19
N VAL A 177 -6.76 9.60 7.60
CA VAL A 177 -8.10 9.55 6.99
C VAL A 177 -8.89 10.78 7.42
N GLU A 178 -8.88 11.79 6.56
CA GLU A 178 -9.54 13.07 6.75
C GLU A 178 -10.25 13.52 5.46
N GLY A 179 -11.28 14.34 5.61
CA GLY A 179 -12.02 14.89 4.47
C GLY A 179 -13.13 13.97 3.96
N VAL A 180 -13.49 14.12 2.68
CA VAL A 180 -14.61 13.42 2.07
C VAL A 180 -14.13 12.11 1.46
N LEU A 181 -14.71 11.00 1.91
CA LEU A 181 -14.49 9.68 1.32
C LEU A 181 -15.28 9.53 0.01
N PRO A 182 -14.76 8.80 -0.99
CA PRO A 182 -15.57 8.34 -2.11
C PRO A 182 -16.81 7.60 -1.58
N GLN A 183 -17.98 7.90 -2.14
CA GLN A 183 -19.25 7.34 -1.65
C GLN A 183 -19.21 5.80 -1.63
N GLY A 184 -19.53 5.21 -0.48
CA GLY A 184 -19.57 3.76 -0.25
C GLY A 184 -18.26 3.19 0.30
N SER A 185 -17.14 3.93 0.20
CA SER A 185 -15.83 3.48 0.67
C SER A 185 -15.66 3.52 2.18
N GLU A 186 -16.51 4.24 2.91
CA GLU A 186 -16.57 4.22 4.37
C GLU A 186 -16.61 2.80 4.94
N ALA A 187 -17.26 1.87 4.22
CA ALA A 187 -17.40 0.48 4.63
C ALA A 187 -16.09 -0.34 4.67
N TRP A 188 -15.02 0.11 3.99
CA TRP A 188 -13.70 -0.53 4.08
C TRP A 188 -12.57 0.40 4.54
N VAL A 189 -12.85 1.71 4.67
CA VAL A 189 -11.87 2.72 5.09
C VAL A 189 -12.03 3.06 6.57
N GLU A 190 -13.25 3.15 7.10
CA GLU A 190 -13.45 3.54 8.50
C GLU A 190 -12.83 2.50 9.46
N GLY A 191 -12.01 2.97 10.39
CA GLY A 191 -11.25 2.13 11.32
C GLY A 191 -9.92 1.59 10.77
N TYR A 192 -9.61 1.80 9.49
CA TYR A 192 -8.37 1.34 8.86
C TYR A 192 -7.39 2.51 8.70
N GLN A 193 -6.68 2.88 9.76
CA GLN A 193 -5.62 3.88 9.66
C GLN A 193 -4.33 3.26 9.12
N HIS A 194 -3.65 3.97 8.22
CA HIS A 194 -2.41 3.50 7.57
C HIS A 194 -1.16 4.27 8.01
N LEU A 195 -1.25 5.09 9.08
CA LEU A 195 -0.16 5.92 9.57
C LEU A 195 1.09 5.14 10.00
N GLY A 196 0.93 3.87 10.40
CA GLY A 196 2.07 3.01 10.69
C GLY A 196 2.99 2.82 9.48
N TRP A 197 2.46 2.75 8.26
CA TRP A 197 3.28 2.71 7.05
C TRP A 197 3.94 4.06 6.76
N LEU A 198 3.27 5.18 7.00
CA LEU A 198 3.87 6.52 6.85
C LEU A 198 5.10 6.68 7.74
N GLU A 199 5.01 6.22 8.99
CA GLU A 199 6.13 6.24 9.92
C GLU A 199 7.23 5.25 9.51
N MET A 200 6.87 4.01 9.17
CA MET A 200 7.81 2.98 8.72
C MET A 200 8.65 3.44 7.51
N MET A 201 8.02 4.11 6.54
CA MET A 201 8.70 4.59 5.34
C MET A 201 9.78 5.64 5.63
N GLN A 202 9.77 6.34 6.78
CA GLN A 202 10.80 7.34 7.08
C GLN A 202 12.21 6.73 7.08
N TYR A 203 12.35 5.50 7.58
CA TYR A 203 13.60 4.73 7.56
C TYR A 203 14.11 4.50 6.14
N HIS A 204 13.21 4.02 5.27
CA HIS A 204 13.50 3.71 3.87
C HIS A 204 13.73 4.96 3.01
N ILE A 205 12.96 6.02 3.23
CA ILE A 205 13.12 7.32 2.56
C ILE A 205 14.48 7.92 2.89
N GLN A 206 14.92 7.86 4.15
CA GLN A 206 16.25 8.31 4.51
C GLN A 206 17.33 7.50 3.78
N ALA A 207 17.21 6.17 3.79
CA ALA A 207 18.15 5.29 3.09
C ALA A 207 18.22 5.59 1.58
N PHE A 208 17.09 5.82 0.93
CA PHE A 208 17.03 6.20 -0.48
C PHE A 208 17.76 7.53 -0.73
N LYS A 209 17.50 8.54 0.11
CA LYS A 209 18.10 9.86 -0.04
C LYS A 209 19.62 9.86 0.21
N THR A 210 20.09 9.11 1.20
CA THR A 210 21.50 9.15 1.65
C THR A 210 22.37 8.03 1.08
N GLY A 211 21.76 6.95 0.57
CA GLY A 211 22.46 5.73 0.15
C GLY A 211 22.82 4.79 1.29
N SER A 212 22.39 5.08 2.53
CA SER A 212 22.67 4.22 3.70
C SER A 212 21.51 4.24 4.67
N TYR A 213 21.12 3.07 5.17
CA TYR A 213 20.12 2.96 6.22
C TYR A 213 20.53 3.75 7.47
N PRO A 214 19.64 4.59 8.04
CA PRO A 214 19.94 5.31 9.26
C PRO A 214 20.00 4.36 10.46
N ASP A 215 20.70 4.77 11.51
CA ASP A 215 20.67 4.06 12.78
C ASP A 215 19.25 4.07 13.37
N ILE A 216 18.80 2.90 13.84
CA ILE A 216 17.57 2.77 14.61
C ILE A 216 17.81 3.28 16.04
N LYS A 217 17.01 4.27 16.46
CA LYS A 217 17.15 4.96 17.76
C LYS A 217 16.07 4.56 18.77
N LYS A 218 15.04 3.86 18.34
CA LYS A 218 13.89 3.43 19.15
C LYS A 218 13.47 2.05 18.69
N ASP A 219 13.12 1.18 19.63
CA ASP A 219 12.52 -0.10 19.27
C ASP A 219 11.10 0.12 18.80
N GLN A 220 10.77 -0.41 17.63
CA GLN A 220 9.45 -0.26 17.04
C GLN A 220 9.04 -1.57 16.36
N ALA A 221 7.75 -1.85 16.40
CA ALA A 221 7.15 -2.91 15.59
C ALA A 221 6.03 -2.29 14.77
N PHE A 222 6.12 -2.44 13.46
CA PHE A 222 5.07 -2.10 12.50
C PHE A 222 4.36 -3.39 12.13
N LEU A 223 3.04 -3.39 12.21
CA LEU A 223 2.18 -4.56 12.03
C LEU A 223 1.12 -4.24 10.99
N TRP A 224 0.83 -5.18 10.10
CA TRP A 224 -0.35 -5.08 9.23
C TRP A 224 -0.94 -6.44 8.90
N ALA A 225 -2.26 -6.48 8.77
CA ALA A 225 -3.00 -7.69 8.42
C ALA A 225 -4.39 -7.32 7.88
N ARG A 226 -4.98 -8.19 7.07
CA ARG A 226 -6.44 -8.21 6.94
C ARG A 226 -7.06 -8.68 8.25
N LEU A 227 -8.25 -8.20 8.57
CA LEU A 227 -8.96 -8.60 9.80
C LEU A 227 -9.92 -9.78 9.60
N PHE A 228 -10.17 -10.15 8.35
CA PHE A 228 -11.06 -11.26 8.01
C PHE A 228 -10.31 -12.30 7.18
N PRO A 229 -10.59 -13.59 7.37
CA PRO A 229 -10.04 -14.64 6.54
C PRO A 229 -10.37 -14.40 5.08
N ARG A 230 -9.39 -14.61 4.19
CA ARG A 230 -9.57 -14.53 2.74
C ARG A 230 -10.77 -15.33 2.22
N ASP A 231 -10.97 -16.50 2.81
CA ASP A 231 -11.97 -17.48 2.40
C ASP A 231 -13.32 -17.30 3.10
N ALA A 232 -13.47 -16.28 3.96
CA ALA A 232 -14.76 -15.93 4.56
C ALA A 232 -15.79 -15.60 3.47
N GLY A 233 -17.04 -16.00 3.67
CA GLY A 233 -18.15 -15.67 2.77
C GLY A 233 -18.85 -14.38 3.17
N ALA A 234 -19.41 -13.64 2.22
CA ALA A 234 -20.28 -12.50 2.49
C ALA A 234 -21.59 -12.62 1.69
N PRO A 235 -22.58 -13.41 2.16
CA PRO A 235 -23.79 -13.72 1.39
C PRO A 235 -24.73 -12.52 1.21
N THR A 236 -24.56 -11.47 2.02
CA THR A 236 -25.33 -10.22 1.96
C THR A 236 -24.62 -9.11 1.17
N ASP A 237 -23.46 -9.41 0.58
CA ASP A 237 -22.66 -8.47 -0.18
C ASP A 237 -22.97 -8.57 -1.67
N ASP A 238 -23.81 -7.66 -2.15
CA ASP A 238 -24.26 -7.61 -3.56
C ASP A 238 -23.12 -7.27 -4.54
N THR A 239 -22.00 -6.71 -4.07
CA THR A 239 -20.83 -6.41 -4.92
C THR A 239 -20.10 -7.70 -5.32
N GLY A 240 -20.17 -8.73 -4.47
CA GLY A 240 -19.49 -10.01 -4.65
C GLY A 240 -18.01 -9.99 -4.29
N LYS A 241 -17.39 -11.18 -4.27
CA LYS A 241 -15.98 -11.34 -3.88
C LYS A 241 -15.07 -10.59 -4.87
N PRO A 242 -14.07 -9.81 -4.40
CA PRO A 242 -13.20 -9.03 -5.28
C PRO A 242 -12.41 -9.93 -6.23
N ASP A 243 -12.12 -9.43 -7.43
CA ASP A 243 -11.13 -10.07 -8.30
C ASP A 243 -9.78 -10.14 -7.58
N HIS A 244 -9.04 -11.22 -7.83
CA HIS A 244 -7.74 -11.51 -7.21
C HIS A 244 -7.79 -11.73 -5.70
N TRP A 245 -8.97 -12.01 -5.12
CA TRP A 245 -9.12 -12.34 -3.70
C TRP A 245 -8.16 -13.45 -3.23
N ASP A 246 -7.79 -14.37 -4.13
CA ASP A 246 -6.94 -15.54 -3.91
C ASP A 246 -5.44 -15.25 -4.06
N TRP A 247 -5.03 -14.01 -4.37
CA TRP A 247 -3.61 -13.61 -4.54
C TRP A 247 -2.91 -13.22 -3.24
N THR A 248 -3.61 -13.29 -2.12
CA THR A 248 -3.12 -12.89 -0.79
C THR A 248 -3.41 -14.00 0.21
N ASP A 249 -2.62 -14.10 1.27
CA ASP A 249 -2.72 -15.11 2.31
C ASP A 249 -3.09 -14.46 3.66
N ASP A 250 -3.54 -15.29 4.61
CA ASP A 250 -3.90 -14.86 5.95
C ASP A 250 -2.65 -14.83 6.83
N TYR A 251 -1.94 -13.71 6.83
CA TYR A 251 -0.78 -13.46 7.68
C TYR A 251 -0.89 -12.14 8.44
N LEU A 252 -0.36 -12.14 9.66
CA LEU A 252 0.11 -10.94 10.32
C LEU A 252 1.53 -10.67 9.85
N TRP A 253 1.73 -9.60 9.11
CA TRP A 253 3.03 -9.16 8.64
C TRP A 253 3.62 -8.14 9.60
N SER A 254 4.95 -8.14 9.73
CA SER A 254 5.66 -7.18 10.55
C SER A 254 7.02 -6.78 9.98
N GLU A 255 7.34 -5.50 10.14
CA GLU A 255 8.70 -4.97 10.12
C GLU A 255 9.05 -4.49 11.55
N VAL A 256 10.15 -4.98 12.11
CA VAL A 256 10.58 -4.70 13.47
C VAL A 256 11.92 -3.98 13.42
N HIS A 257 12.01 -2.86 14.12
CA HIS A 257 13.19 -2.03 14.24
C HIS A 257 13.74 -2.19 15.65
N LEU A 258 14.97 -2.69 15.79
CA LEU A 258 15.57 -2.98 17.08
C LEU A 258 16.87 -2.20 17.28
N THR A 259 16.98 -1.55 18.44
CA THR A 259 18.18 -0.82 18.89
C THR A 259 19.31 -1.76 19.31
N GLU A 260 18.96 -2.98 19.74
CA GLU A 260 19.82 -4.08 20.18
C GLU A 260 19.12 -5.42 19.89
N ALA A 261 19.88 -6.53 19.86
CA ALA A 261 19.29 -7.85 19.66
C ALA A 261 18.23 -8.17 20.73
N ALA A 262 17.13 -8.79 20.32
CA ALA A 262 16.00 -9.08 21.18
C ALA A 262 15.22 -10.31 20.72
N THR A 263 14.47 -10.93 21.63
CA THR A 263 13.49 -11.96 21.29
C THR A 263 12.17 -11.26 20.96
N VAL A 264 11.64 -11.51 19.77
CA VAL A 264 10.39 -10.90 19.30
C VAL A 264 9.35 -11.97 19.08
N THR A 265 8.13 -11.72 19.56
CA THR A 265 6.99 -12.62 19.40
C THR A 265 5.87 -11.90 18.67
N LEU A 266 5.46 -12.43 17.52
CA LEU A 266 4.16 -12.11 16.92
C LEU A 266 3.12 -13.07 17.49
N PHE A 267 1.90 -12.60 17.74
CA PHE A 267 0.84 -13.42 18.31
C PHE A 267 -0.54 -13.11 17.72
N CYS A 268 -1.41 -14.12 17.77
CA CYS A 268 -2.85 -14.08 17.54
C CYS A 268 -3.47 -14.80 18.74
N SER A 269 -3.98 -14.01 19.69
CA SER A 269 -4.45 -14.49 21.01
C SER A 269 -5.97 -14.34 21.14
N PRO A 270 -6.73 -15.42 21.42
CA PRO A 270 -8.18 -15.35 21.60
C PRO A 270 -8.55 -14.51 22.81
N SER A 271 -9.77 -13.97 22.81
CA SER A 271 -10.34 -13.21 23.93
C SER A 271 -10.55 -14.07 25.19
N ASP A 272 -10.68 -15.38 25.04
CA ASP A 272 -10.83 -16.35 26.14
C ASP A 272 -9.48 -17.05 26.42
N PRO A 273 -8.87 -16.85 27.61
CA PRO A 273 -7.60 -17.48 27.98
C PRO A 273 -7.68 -19.02 28.13
N THR A 274 -8.88 -19.60 28.09
CA THR A 274 -9.09 -21.07 28.06
C THR A 274 -9.18 -21.65 26.64
N SER A 275 -9.21 -20.80 25.62
CA SER A 275 -9.23 -21.20 24.22
C SER A 275 -7.84 -21.70 23.76
N VAL A 276 -7.81 -22.83 23.06
CA VAL A 276 -6.59 -23.58 22.68
C VAL A 276 -5.86 -22.95 21.47
N MET A 277 -6.11 -21.69 21.11
CA MET A 277 -5.64 -21.09 19.85
C MET A 277 -4.76 -19.85 20.04
N ASN A 278 -3.63 -19.96 20.73
CA ASN A 278 -2.57 -18.94 20.69
C ASN A 278 -1.58 -19.28 19.56
N SER A 279 -1.80 -18.73 18.37
CA SER A 279 -0.79 -18.82 17.30
C SER A 279 0.31 -17.81 17.60
N THR A 280 1.57 -18.26 17.65
CA THR A 280 2.72 -17.39 17.92
C THR A 280 3.86 -17.70 16.95
N ASN A 281 4.68 -16.69 16.66
CA ASN A 281 5.96 -16.84 16.00
C ASN A 281 6.99 -16.04 16.80
N THR A 282 7.87 -16.74 17.50
CA THR A 282 8.93 -16.16 18.32
C THR A 282 10.29 -16.39 17.66
N GLN A 283 11.07 -15.32 17.51
CA GLN A 283 12.40 -15.36 16.92
C GLN A 283 13.37 -14.47 17.70
N ASP A 284 14.63 -14.90 17.80
CA ASP A 284 15.72 -14.04 18.23
C ASP A 284 16.20 -13.22 17.02
N LEU A 285 16.01 -11.90 17.09
CA LEU A 285 16.35 -10.99 16.02
C LEU A 285 17.57 -10.14 16.38
N PRO A 286 18.44 -9.82 15.40
CA PRO A 286 19.58 -8.96 15.63
C PRO A 286 19.16 -7.50 15.81
N LYS A 287 20.11 -6.66 16.24
CA LYS A 287 19.99 -5.21 16.10
C LYS A 287 19.74 -4.85 14.63
N GLY A 288 18.85 -3.90 14.37
CA GLY A 288 18.54 -3.44 13.02
C GLY A 288 17.08 -3.67 12.64
N MET A 289 16.80 -3.58 11.34
CA MET A 289 15.48 -3.90 10.78
C MET A 289 15.40 -5.42 10.53
N SER A 290 14.27 -6.02 10.85
CA SER A 290 13.97 -7.42 10.56
C SER A 290 12.50 -7.58 10.18
N ARG A 291 12.21 -8.57 9.33
CA ARG A 291 10.86 -8.90 8.89
C ARG A 291 10.39 -10.17 9.56
N MET A 292 9.15 -10.17 10.04
CA MET A 292 8.50 -11.34 10.64
C MET A 292 7.08 -11.50 10.10
N LYS A 293 6.59 -12.74 10.08
CA LYS A 293 5.20 -13.04 9.75
C LYS A 293 4.63 -14.14 10.62
N LEU A 294 3.34 -14.10 10.90
CA LEU A 294 2.61 -15.15 11.61
C LEU A 294 1.44 -15.60 10.74
N ALA A 295 1.39 -16.88 10.40
CA ALA A 295 0.23 -17.46 9.73
C ALA A 295 -0.99 -17.34 10.65
N LEU A 296 -2.06 -16.77 10.12
CA LEU A 296 -3.31 -16.60 10.84
C LEU A 296 -4.25 -17.74 10.49
N VAL A 297 -4.83 -18.33 11.53
CA VAL A 297 -5.83 -19.39 11.40
C VAL A 297 -7.11 -18.86 12.00
N ASP A 298 -8.20 -18.93 11.23
CA ASP A 298 -9.51 -18.51 11.70
C ASP A 298 -9.90 -19.28 12.97
N PRO A 299 -10.11 -18.59 14.11
CA PRO A 299 -10.46 -19.23 15.37
C PRO A 299 -11.68 -20.14 15.28
N GLN A 300 -12.65 -19.84 14.40
CA GLN A 300 -13.86 -20.67 14.26
C GLN A 300 -13.60 -22.09 13.79
N HIS A 301 -12.57 -22.32 12.97
CA HIS A 301 -12.27 -23.64 12.42
C HIS A 301 -11.71 -24.62 13.47
N ASN A 302 -11.27 -24.12 14.64
CA ASN A 302 -10.66 -24.92 15.71
C ASN A 302 -11.33 -24.74 17.09
N MET A 303 -12.50 -24.10 17.18
CA MET A 303 -13.20 -23.97 18.45
C MET A 303 -13.80 -25.32 18.89
N LYS A 304 -13.06 -26.06 19.71
CA LYS A 304 -13.68 -26.99 20.67
C LYS A 304 -14.26 -26.15 21.79
N ALA A 305 -15.55 -26.34 22.10
CA ALA A 305 -16.19 -25.69 23.26
C ALA A 305 -15.33 -25.92 24.52
N ASN A 306 -15.06 -24.85 25.29
CA ASN A 306 -14.39 -24.99 26.57
C ASN A 306 -15.28 -25.76 27.57
N SER A 307 -14.68 -26.23 28.66
CA SER A 307 -15.38 -27.01 29.70
C SER A 307 -16.49 -26.24 30.44
N SER A 308 -16.62 -24.92 30.22
CA SER A 308 -17.64 -24.03 30.78
C SER A 308 -18.78 -23.69 29.79
N GLY A 309 -18.71 -24.17 28.54
CA GLY A 309 -19.75 -23.93 27.53
C GLY A 309 -19.77 -22.51 26.95
N GLN A 310 -18.75 -21.68 27.23
CA GLN A 310 -18.60 -20.36 26.63
C GLN A 310 -17.66 -20.43 25.43
N ALA A 311 -18.19 -20.33 24.22
CA ALA A 311 -17.35 -20.14 23.04
C ALA A 311 -16.76 -18.71 23.09
N GLY A 312 -15.42 -18.58 23.02
CA GLY A 312 -14.77 -17.28 22.82
C GLY A 312 -15.35 -16.58 21.57
N ASP A 313 -15.20 -15.27 21.44
CA ASP A 313 -15.93 -14.46 20.45
C ASP A 313 -15.59 -14.71 18.98
N GLY A 314 -14.83 -15.77 18.66
CA GLY A 314 -14.49 -16.19 17.30
C GLY A 314 -13.43 -15.31 16.63
N LYS A 315 -12.72 -14.49 17.41
CA LYS A 315 -11.62 -13.63 16.93
C LYS A 315 -10.39 -13.74 17.83
N CYS A 316 -9.22 -13.53 17.26
CA CYS A 316 -7.96 -13.37 18.00
C CYS A 316 -7.45 -11.94 17.90
N ALA A 317 -6.93 -11.40 19.00
CA ALA A 317 -6.20 -10.13 19.00
C ALA A 317 -4.80 -10.35 18.43
N LEU A 318 -4.43 -9.53 17.46
CA LEU A 318 -3.12 -9.55 16.84
C LEU A 318 -2.19 -8.60 17.59
N GLY A 319 -0.91 -8.96 17.67
CA GLY A 319 0.08 -8.07 18.25
C GLY A 319 1.50 -8.59 18.17
N ALA A 320 2.40 -7.81 18.76
CA ALA A 320 3.81 -8.13 18.89
C ALA A 320 4.36 -7.72 20.25
N GLU A 321 5.33 -8.48 20.75
CA GLU A 321 6.11 -8.14 21.94
C GLU A 321 7.59 -8.27 21.64
N VAL A 322 8.39 -7.39 22.25
CA VAL A 322 9.86 -7.45 22.23
C VAL A 322 10.35 -7.68 23.64
N TRP A 323 11.27 -8.63 23.80
CA TRP A 323 11.80 -9.08 25.07
C TRP A 323 13.34 -9.03 25.09
N ARG A 324 13.91 -8.55 26.18
CA ARG A 324 15.37 -8.53 26.45
C ARG A 324 15.63 -8.93 27.88
N GLY A 325 16.49 -9.93 28.09
CA GLY A 325 16.88 -10.38 29.44
C GLY A 325 15.68 -10.80 30.32
N GLY A 326 14.63 -11.36 29.73
CA GLY A 326 13.40 -11.76 30.44
C GLY A 326 12.43 -10.62 30.77
N SER A 327 12.72 -9.38 30.36
CA SER A 327 11.83 -8.23 30.52
C SER A 327 11.21 -7.83 29.18
N ARG A 328 9.90 -7.53 29.18
CA ARG A 328 9.19 -7.00 28.02
C ARG A 328 9.52 -5.52 27.86
N VAL A 329 10.10 -5.16 26.73
CA VAL A 329 10.54 -3.78 26.42
C VAL A 329 9.63 -3.07 25.43
N LEU A 330 8.85 -3.81 24.65
CA LEU A 330 7.82 -3.28 23.75
C LEU A 330 6.61 -4.22 23.74
N SER A 331 5.41 -3.64 23.63
CA SER A 331 4.16 -4.36 23.42
C SER A 331 3.27 -3.55 22.48
N VAL A 332 2.87 -4.14 21.37
CA VAL A 332 1.98 -3.53 20.37
C VAL A 332 0.76 -4.43 20.23
N GLN A 333 -0.40 -3.97 20.69
CA GLN A 333 -1.65 -4.71 20.61
C GLN A 333 -2.82 -3.73 20.52
N PRO A 334 -3.13 -3.19 19.33
CA PRO A 334 -4.29 -2.33 19.14
C PRO A 334 -5.58 -3.10 19.42
N GLY A 335 -6.53 -2.46 20.10
CA GLY A 335 -7.80 -3.10 20.48
C GLY A 335 -8.61 -3.62 19.28
N ASP A 336 -8.55 -2.91 18.15
CA ASP A 336 -9.34 -3.22 16.96
C ASP A 336 -8.62 -4.14 15.96
N MET A 337 -7.34 -4.43 16.17
CA MET A 337 -6.57 -5.33 15.31
C MET A 337 -6.87 -6.79 15.66
N ARG A 338 -8.05 -7.26 15.23
CA ARG A 338 -8.58 -8.59 15.59
C ARG A 338 -8.94 -9.41 14.36
N PHE A 339 -8.32 -10.56 14.20
CA PHE A 339 -8.54 -11.45 13.07
C PHE A 339 -9.64 -12.48 13.35
N GLY A 340 -10.52 -12.69 12.39
CA GLY A 340 -11.56 -13.72 12.40
C GLY A 340 -12.95 -13.15 12.09
N VAL A 341 -13.88 -14.05 11.75
CA VAL A 341 -15.25 -13.69 11.36
C VAL A 341 -16.19 -13.44 12.55
N GLY A 342 -15.81 -13.90 13.75
CA GLY A 342 -16.55 -13.69 14.99
C GLY A 342 -17.85 -14.50 15.12
N ASN A 343 -18.29 -14.78 16.35
CA ASN A 343 -19.54 -15.51 16.57
C ASN A 343 -20.72 -14.57 16.30
N GLY A 344 -21.44 -14.78 15.19
CA GLY A 344 -22.67 -14.05 14.93
C GLY A 344 -23.64 -14.10 16.12
N ARG A 345 -24.48 -13.07 16.28
CA ARG A 345 -25.61 -13.11 17.22
C ARG A 345 -26.56 -14.23 16.81
N GLY A 346 -26.43 -15.40 17.43
CA GLY A 346 -27.26 -16.57 17.19
C GLY A 346 -26.39 -17.78 16.82
N GLY A 347 -26.15 -18.65 17.79
CA GLY A 347 -25.33 -19.85 17.62
C GLY A 347 -25.80 -20.71 16.45
N GLY A 348 -24.99 -20.75 15.40
CA GLY A 348 -25.22 -21.49 14.16
C GLY A 348 -24.25 -21.00 13.10
N GLY A 349 -23.05 -21.59 13.08
CA GLY A 349 -21.90 -21.12 12.32
C GLY A 349 -22.12 -21.02 10.82
N ASN A 350 -21.42 -20.07 10.20
CA ASN A 350 -21.08 -20.17 8.78
C ASN A 350 -19.90 -19.30 8.33
N GLY A 351 -18.99 -18.87 9.22
CA GLY A 351 -17.75 -18.23 8.78
C GLY A 351 -17.97 -17.00 7.87
N THR A 352 -19.05 -16.25 8.07
CA THR A 352 -19.45 -15.15 7.18
C THR A 352 -19.20 -13.78 7.78
N VAL A 353 -18.92 -12.82 6.92
CA VAL A 353 -18.83 -11.39 7.23
C VAL A 353 -19.96 -10.63 6.53
N ASP A 354 -20.29 -9.43 7.02
CA ASP A 354 -21.38 -8.63 6.42
C ASP A 354 -21.03 -8.13 5.00
N ARG A 355 -19.74 -7.82 4.77
CA ARG A 355 -19.16 -7.34 3.51
C ARG A 355 -17.72 -7.79 3.37
N TYR A 356 -17.26 -8.05 2.15
CA TYR A 356 -15.84 -8.29 1.89
C TYR A 356 -15.03 -7.03 2.18
N ASN A 357 -14.02 -7.16 3.05
CA ASN A 357 -13.06 -6.09 3.29
C ASN A 357 -11.65 -6.69 3.30
N PHE A 358 -10.91 -6.42 2.22
CA PHE A 358 -9.53 -6.84 2.05
C PHE A 358 -8.55 -5.69 2.29
N ASN A 359 -9.00 -4.56 2.86
CA ASN A 359 -8.10 -3.51 3.34
C ASN A 359 -7.24 -4.05 4.49
N ALA A 360 -6.05 -3.51 4.68
CA ALA A 360 -5.15 -3.93 5.74
C ALA A 360 -5.27 -2.98 6.94
N PHE A 361 -5.48 -3.55 8.12
CA PHE A 361 -5.34 -2.79 9.35
C PHE A 361 -3.85 -2.63 9.66
N VAL A 362 -3.40 -1.41 9.93
CA VAL A 362 -1.99 -1.11 10.19
C VAL A 362 -1.83 -0.54 11.60
N ALA A 363 -0.79 -0.99 12.29
CA ALA A 363 -0.48 -0.57 13.64
C ALA A 363 1.01 -0.43 13.86
N ASN A 364 1.38 0.39 14.84
CA ASN A 364 2.75 0.52 15.29
C ASN A 364 2.82 0.83 16.80
N SER A 365 4.02 0.79 17.36
CA SER A 365 4.26 0.96 18.79
C SER A 365 4.03 2.37 19.36
N GLY A 366 3.78 3.37 18.51
CA GLY A 366 3.79 4.79 18.88
C GLY A 366 5.16 5.29 19.32
#